data_AF-A0A4Q4DCD1-F1
#
_entry.id   AF-A0A4Q4DCD1-F1
#
_cell.length_a   1.000
_cell.length_b   1.000
_cell.length_c   1.000
_cell.angle_alpha   90.00
_cell.angle_beta   90.00
_cell.angle_gamma   90.00
#
_symmetry.space_group_name_H-M   'P 1'
#
loop_
_entity.id
_entity.type
_entity.pdbx_description
1 polymer ?
#
loop_
_entity_poly.entity_id
_entity_poly.type
_entity_poly.pdbx_seq_one_letter_code
_entity_poly.pdbx_strand_id
1 'polypeptide(L)' 'MVGIRQSRPWGVSDELWSLVEPLLPAPTPKPVEGRPRVPHRQALYGILFVLHTGIQWEYLPQELG' A
#
# COMPACT_ATOMS: atom_id res chain seq x y z
N MET A 1 -22.89 -18.85 7.99
CA MET A 1 -23.08 -17.68 7.11
C MET A 1 -21.89 -16.76 7.31
N VAL A 2 -20.83 -16.90 6.50
CA VAL A 2 -19.67 -15.99 6.57
C VAL A 2 -20.05 -14.75 5.78
N GLY A 3 -20.38 -13.67 6.48
CA GLY A 3 -20.64 -12.37 5.87
C GLY A 3 -19.38 -11.93 5.12
N ILE A 4 -19.51 -11.72 3.82
CA ILE A 4 -18.47 -11.09 3.01
C ILE A 4 -18.37 -9.66 3.52
N ARG A 5 -17.44 -9.41 4.45
CA ARG A 5 -17.05 -8.04 4.81
C ARG A 5 -16.66 -7.39 3.50
N GLN A 6 -17.40 -6.38 3.07
CA GLN A 6 -17.05 -5.52 1.96
C GLN A 6 -15.83 -4.70 2.39
N SER A 7 -14.67 -5.35 2.46
CA SER A 7 -13.39 -4.68 2.48
C SER A 7 -13.29 -3.95 1.15
N ARG A 8 -12.93 -2.66 1.18
CA ARG A 8 -12.59 -1.93 -0.06
C ARG A 8 -11.66 -2.83 -0.88
N PRO A 9 -11.87 -3.00 -2.19
CA PRO A 9 -11.16 -4.03 -2.96
C PRO A 9 -9.63 -3.82 -2.99
N TRP A 10 -9.17 -2.61 -2.66
CA TRP A 10 -7.76 -2.24 -2.51
C TRP A 10 -7.24 -2.32 -1.04
N GLY A 11 -8.01 -2.85 -0.10
CA GLY A 11 -7.63 -3.01 1.29
C GLY A 11 -6.56 -4.09 1.50
N VAL A 12 -5.47 -3.74 2.18
CA VAL A 12 -4.39 -4.68 2.53
C VAL A 12 -4.66 -5.23 3.93
N SER A 13 -5.25 -6.42 4.03
CA SER A 13 -5.50 -7.08 5.32
C SER A 13 -4.19 -7.45 6.01
N ASP A 14 -4.24 -7.66 7.33
CA ASP A 14 -3.05 -8.10 8.08
C ASP A 14 -2.58 -9.49 7.63
N GLU A 15 -3.50 -10.39 7.25
CA GLU A 15 -3.11 -11.71 6.72
C GLU A 15 -2.36 -11.58 5.39
N LEU A 16 -2.86 -10.75 4.47
CA LEU A 16 -2.18 -10.49 3.20
C LEU A 16 -0.82 -9.81 3.45
N TRP A 17 -0.78 -8.82 4.34
CA TRP A 17 0.44 -8.11 4.67
C TRP A 17 1.51 -9.06 5.23
N SER A 18 1.11 -9.98 6.11
CA SER A 18 2.01 -10.99 6.69
C SER A 18 2.65 -11.91 5.64
N LEU A 19 2.04 -12.07 4.46
CA LEU A 19 2.59 -12.86 3.36
C LEU A 19 3.52 -12.03 2.47
N VAL A 20 3.20 -10.74 2.29
CA VAL A 20 3.94 -9.84 1.38
C VAL A 20 5.18 -9.24 2.05
N GLU A 21 5.07 -8.80 3.30
CA GLU A 21 6.14 -8.10 4.02
C GLU A 21 7.48 -8.84 4.03
N PRO A 22 7.54 -10.17 4.28
CA PRO A 22 8.81 -10.90 4.29
C PRO A 22 9.51 -10.98 2.92
N LEU A 23 8.78 -10.72 1.83
CA LEU A 23 9.32 -10.73 0.46
C LEU A 23 9.97 -9.41 0.09
N LEU A 24 9.74 -8.35 0.87
CA LEU A 24 10.29 -7.03 0.61
C LEU A 24 11.72 -6.92 1.15
N PRO A 25 12.58 -6.15 0.47
CA PRO A 25 13.92 -5.92 0.98
C PRO A 25 13.86 -5.16 2.31
N ALA A 26 14.79 -5.47 3.20
CA ALA A 26 14.95 -4.73 4.44
C ALA A 26 15.13 -3.23 4.16
N PRO A 27 14.56 -2.34 4.98
CA PRO A 27 14.73 -0.90 4.80
C PRO A 27 16.22 -0.56 4.87
N THR A 28 16.76 -0.03 3.77
CA THR A 28 18.13 0.47 3.76
C THR A 28 18.19 1.83 4.47
N PRO A 29 19.22 2.09 5.30
CA PRO A 29 19.45 3.42 5.86
C PRO A 29 19.57 4.42 4.71
N LYS A 30 18.81 5.52 4.74
CA LYS A 30 18.92 6.56 3.73
C LYS A 30 20.20 7.38 3.96
N PRO A 31 21.07 7.55 2.96
CA PRO A 31 22.26 8.39 3.07
C PRO A 31 21.99 9.90 2.88
N VAL A 32 20.76 10.33 2.51
CA VAL A 32 20.46 11.72 2.13
C VAL A 32 19.20 12.23 2.84
N GLU A 33 19.23 13.48 3.31
CA GLU A 33 18.07 14.22 3.84
C GLU A 33 17.05 14.52 2.73
N GLY A 34 15.78 14.22 2.98
CA GLY A 34 14.68 14.40 2.02
C GLY A 34 13.35 13.84 2.55
N ARG A 35 12.30 13.82 1.72
CA ARG A 35 10.98 13.31 2.16
C ARG A 35 11.13 11.87 2.71
N PRO A 36 10.59 11.59 3.91
CA PRO A 36 10.57 10.23 4.44
C PRO A 36 9.97 9.25 3.44
N ARG A 37 10.46 8.01 3.45
CA ARG A 37 9.89 6.96 2.58
C ARG A 37 8.48 6.63 3.07
N VAL A 38 7.53 6.53 2.15
CA VAL A 38 6.20 5.99 2.45
C VAL A 38 6.35 4.54 2.92
N PRO A 39 5.71 4.12 4.02
CA PRO A 39 5.72 2.73 4.47
C PRO A 39 5.26 1.79 3.35
N HIS A 40 5.90 0.62 3.24
CA HIS A 40 5.62 -0.32 2.15
C HIS A 40 4.15 -0.74 2.06
N ARG A 41 3.48 -0.93 3.21
CA ARG A 41 2.05 -1.28 3.26
C ARG A 41 1.16 -0.19 2.66
N GLN A 42 1.48 1.06 2.95
CA GLN A 42 0.73 2.21 2.44
C GLN A 42 0.97 2.39 0.94
N ALA A 43 2.21 2.20 0.48
CA ALA A 43 2.54 2.18 -0.95
C ALA A 43 1.76 1.08 -1.69
N LEU A 44 1.69 -0.13 -1.13
CA LEU A 44 0.91 -1.24 -1.71
C LEU A 44 -0.59 -0.89 -1.80
N TYR A 45 -1.15 -0.31 -0.75
CA TYR A 45 -2.54 0.15 -0.76
C TYR A 45 -2.79 1.18 -1.88
N GLY A 46 -1.90 2.17 -2.04
CA GLY A 46 -1.98 3.17 -3.11
C GLY A 46 -1.90 2.55 -4.52
N ILE A 47 -1.00 1.58 -4.72
CA ILE A 47 -0.89 0.82 -5.98
C ILE A 47 -2.20 0.08 -6.27
N LEU A 48 -2.73 -0.66 -5.30
CA LEU A 48 -3.99 -1.38 -5.48
C LEU A 48 -5.16 -0.45 -5.73
N PHE A 49 -5.19 0.73 -5.10
CA PHE A 49 -6.22 1.74 -5.34
C PHE A 49 -6.22 2.20 -6.80
N VAL A 50 -5.05 2.59 -7.33
CA VAL A 50 -4.90 3.01 -8.73
C VAL A 50 -5.31 1.90 -9.69
N LEU A 51 -4.83 0.67 -9.46
CA LEU A 51 -5.14 -0.47 -10.32
C LEU A 51 -6.64 -0.83 -10.31
N HIS A 52 -7.33 -0.70 -9.18
CA HIS A 52 -8.77 -0.99 -9.09
C HIS A 52 -9.65 0.11 -9.65
N THR A 53 -9.27 1.38 -9.49
CA THR A 53 -10.09 2.54 -9.88
C THR A 53 -9.78 3.03 -11.30
N GLY A 54 -8.60 2.70 -11.83
CA GLY A 54 -8.15 3.14 -13.15
C GLY A 54 -7.76 4.62 -13.22
N ILE A 55 -7.64 5.31 -12.08
CA ILE A 55 -7.24 6.72 -12.05
C ILE A 55 -5.78 6.89 -12.47
N GLN A 56 -5.42 8.10 -12.91
CA GLN A 56 -4.01 8.43 -13.10
C GLN A 56 -3.31 8.66 -11.75
N TRP A 57 -2.00 8.39 -11.69
CA TRP A 57 -1.19 8.57 -10.49
C TRP A 57 -1.22 9.99 -9.91
N GLU A 58 -1.36 11.02 -10.75
CA GLU A 58 -1.45 12.43 -10.32
C GLU A 58 -2.71 12.70 -9.47
N TYR A 59 -3.75 11.89 -9.65
CA TYR A 59 -5.00 11.98 -8.88
C TYR A 59 -5.04 11.05 -7.67
N LEU A 60 -3.94 10.37 -7.33
CA LEU A 60 -3.88 9.55 -6.12
C LEU A 60 -4.09 10.46 -4.89
N PRO A 61 -5.03 10.13 -3.98
CA PRO A 61 -5.20 10.89 -2.76
C PRO A 61 -3.90 10.97 -1.95
N GLN A 62 -3.55 12.16 -1.45
CA GLN A 62 -2.33 12.38 -0.67
C GLN A 62 -2.26 11.52 0.61
N GLU A 63 -3.41 11.10 1.14
CA GLU A 63 -3.47 10.17 2.28
C GLU A 63 -2.90 8.77 1.94
N LEU A 64 -2.76 8.44 0.65
CA LEU A 64 -2.25 7.18 0.13
C LEU A 64 -0.84 7.30 -0.46
N GLY A 65 -0.21 8.50 -0.41
CA GLY A 65 1.09 8.78 -1.03
C GLY A 65 1.85 9.98 -0.43
#